data_AF-A0A9P7G0V2-F1
#
_entry.id   AF-A0A9P7G0V2-F1
#
_cell.length_a   1.000
_cell.length_b   1.000
_cell.length_c   1.000
_cell.angle_alpha   90.00
_cell.angle_beta   90.00
_cell.angle_gamma   90.00
#
_symmetry.space_group_name_H-M   'P 1'
#
loop_
_entity.id
_entity.type
_entity.pdbx_description
1 polymer ?
#
loop_
_entity_poly.entity_id
_entity_poly.type
_entity_poly.pdbx_seq_one_letter_code
_entity_poly.pdbx_strand_id
1 'polypeptide(L)'
;MSLRFPPEIFVPILCYLDLRDIASAARVNKLFHSYTKIQAVQYHIATQAALLADNPSSKLDVSTKLGLLKSREEGWAGLSFDWCRTVKVEHEASNCLDLTGGVYVLGNAIENSIHYFKLPSTKDDPVQWSRIDMDHTIDNFGLSLDEHDLIAILTSKQHPLQAEVDIYEIHLRQFSTGKPHPLAQLPLLVLL
;
A
#
# COMPACT_ATOMS: atom_id res chain seq x y z
N MET A 1 -10.29 19.06 43.72
CA MET A 1 -11.10 19.68 42.64
C MET A 1 -11.15 18.71 41.48
N SER A 2 -12.32 18.16 41.14
CA SER A 2 -12.47 17.25 39.99
C SER A 2 -12.61 18.10 38.73
N LEU A 3 -11.58 18.10 37.87
CA LEU A 3 -11.73 18.59 36.49
C LEU A 3 -12.76 17.68 35.80
N ARG A 4 -13.98 18.19 35.60
CA ARG A 4 -15.03 17.52 34.82
C ARG A 4 -15.10 18.18 33.45
N PHE A 5 -14.10 17.91 32.61
CA PHE A 5 -14.24 18.21 31.18
C PHE A 5 -14.86 17.01 30.46
N PRO A 6 -15.57 17.25 29.35
CA PRO A 6 -16.14 16.19 28.55
C PRO A 6 -15.06 15.25 27.98
N PRO A 7 -15.33 13.95 27.81
CA PRO A 7 -14.45 13.03 27.08
C PRO A 7 -14.01 13.56 25.71
N GLU A 8 -14.86 14.34 25.05
CA GLU A 8 -14.66 14.97 23.74
C GLU A 8 -13.46 15.93 23.71
N ILE A 9 -13.01 16.43 24.85
CA ILE A 9 -11.81 17.27 24.97
C ILE A 9 -10.57 16.42 25.24
N PHE A 10 -10.68 15.45 26.15
CA PHE A 10 -9.53 14.65 26.56
C PHE A 10 -9.12 13.59 25.54
N VAL A 11 -10.08 12.99 24.83
CA VAL A 11 -9.79 11.97 23.82
C VAL A 11 -8.89 12.52 22.71
N PRO A 12 -9.21 13.66 22.05
CA PRO A 12 -8.30 14.25 21.08
C PRO A 12 -6.91 14.55 21.66
N ILE A 13 -6.82 15.10 22.89
CA ILE A 13 -5.53 15.37 23.53
C ILE A 13 -4.70 14.08 23.64
N LEU A 14 -5.30 12.99 24.13
CA LEU A 14 -4.61 11.70 24.24
C LEU A 14 -4.18 11.15 22.87
N CYS A 15 -4.94 11.41 21.80
CA CYS A 15 -4.57 11.03 20.44
C CYS A 15 -3.44 11.88 19.82
N TYR A 16 -2.97 12.94 20.50
CA TYR A 16 -1.76 13.68 20.10
C TYR A 16 -0.51 13.26 20.88
N LEU A 17 -0.67 12.43 21.92
CA LEU A 17 0.43 11.98 22.76
C LEU A 17 1.10 10.72 22.20
N ASP A 18 2.33 10.47 22.62
CA ASP A 18 3.00 9.19 22.40
C ASP A 18 2.56 8.13 23.42
N LEU A 19 2.96 6.87 23.20
CA LEU A 19 2.62 5.75 24.10
C LEU A 19 3.06 5.99 25.56
N ARG A 20 4.19 6.67 25.78
CA ARG A 20 4.75 6.91 27.11
C ARG A 20 3.92 7.93 27.88
N ASP A 21 3.53 9.00 27.22
CA ASP A 21 2.70 10.05 27.79
C ASP A 21 1.27 9.56 28.03
N ILE A 22 0.71 8.75 27.14
CA ILE A 22 -0.58 8.08 27.35
C ILE A 22 -0.51 7.15 28.57
N ALA A 23 0.54 6.35 28.69
CA ALA A 23 0.74 5.47 29.84
C ALA A 23 0.88 6.26 31.15
N SER A 24 1.55 7.41 31.11
CA SER A 24 1.70 8.31 32.25
C SER A 24 0.35 8.93 32.66
N ALA A 25 -0.43 9.43 31.69
CA ALA A 25 -1.76 9.96 31.90
C ALA A 25 -2.70 8.91 32.52
N ALA A 26 -2.65 7.67 32.04
CA ALA A 26 -3.44 6.55 32.56
C ALA A 26 -3.20 6.24 34.05
N ARG A 27 -2.05 6.65 34.60
CA ARG A 27 -1.67 6.44 36.00
C ARG A 27 -2.07 7.59 36.92
N VAL A 28 -2.53 8.71 36.38
CA VAL A 28 -2.92 9.89 37.17
C VAL A 28 -4.16 9.59 38.02
N ASN A 29 -5.22 9.07 37.41
CA ASN A 29 -6.44 8.65 38.10
C ASN A 29 -7.33 7.72 37.25
N LYS A 30 -8.40 7.19 37.86
CA LYS A 30 -9.36 6.28 37.20
C LYS A 30 -10.06 6.89 35.98
N LEU A 31 -10.28 8.20 35.96
CA LEU A 31 -10.94 8.89 34.84
C LEU A 31 -10.02 8.88 33.60
N PHE A 32 -8.76 9.31 33.74
CA PHE A 32 -7.79 9.24 32.64
C PHE A 32 -7.53 7.80 32.20
N HIS A 33 -7.46 6.86 33.14
CA HIS A 33 -7.38 5.44 32.81
C HIS A 33 -8.57 4.99 31.94
N SER A 34 -9.80 5.42 32.27
CA SER A 34 -10.99 5.07 31.48
C SER A 34 -10.95 5.63 30.06
N TYR A 35 -10.38 6.82 29.84
CA TYR A 35 -10.24 7.38 28.50
C TYR A 35 -9.30 6.57 27.62
N THR A 36 -8.27 5.93 28.20
CA THR A 36 -7.41 5.03 27.41
C THR A 36 -8.17 3.84 26.83
N LYS A 37 -9.35 3.49 27.36
CA LYS A 37 -10.18 2.38 26.88
C LYS A 37 -11.16 2.79 25.78
N ILE A 38 -11.27 4.08 25.46
CA ILE A 38 -12.09 4.56 24.35
C ILE A 38 -11.47 4.11 23.02
N GLN A 39 -12.31 3.71 22.07
CA GLN A 39 -11.86 3.11 20.80
C GLN A 39 -10.88 3.98 20.01
N ALA A 40 -11.10 5.30 19.94
CA ALA A 40 -10.19 6.22 19.27
C ALA A 40 -8.78 6.21 19.89
N VAL A 41 -8.69 6.21 21.22
CA VAL A 41 -7.40 6.16 21.93
C VAL A 41 -6.77 4.77 21.80
N GLN A 42 -7.56 3.69 21.89
CA GLN A 42 -7.08 2.33 21.66
C GLN A 42 -6.54 2.14 20.23
N TYR A 43 -7.21 2.72 19.24
CA TYR A 43 -6.76 2.70 17.85
C TYR A 43 -5.44 3.45 17.67
N HIS A 44 -5.34 4.65 18.21
CA HIS A 44 -4.09 5.42 18.21
C HIS A 44 -2.92 4.71 18.90
N ILE A 45 -3.17 4.08 20.06
CA ILE A 45 -2.18 3.25 20.75
C ILE A 45 -1.75 2.08 19.85
N ALA A 46 -2.71 1.39 19.25
CA ALA A 46 -2.44 0.23 18.42
C ALA A 46 -1.65 0.59 17.15
N THR A 47 -1.99 1.69 16.48
CA THR A 47 -1.26 2.15 15.29
C THR A 47 0.16 2.58 15.63
N GLN A 48 0.37 3.32 16.72
CA GLN A 48 1.72 3.66 17.18
C GLN A 48 2.54 2.40 17.56
N ALA A 49 1.94 1.44 18.26
CA ALA A 49 2.61 0.21 18.65
C ALA A 49 3.03 -0.63 17.43
N ALA A 50 2.19 -0.65 16.38
CA ALA A 50 2.45 -1.35 15.12
C ALA A 50 3.32 -0.53 14.14
N LEU A 51 3.74 0.69 14.51
CA LEU A 51 4.46 1.64 13.65
C LEU A 51 3.73 1.96 12.34
N LEU A 52 2.40 2.05 12.41
CA LEU A 52 1.53 2.36 11.27
C LEU A 52 1.00 3.80 11.37
N ALA A 53 0.86 4.44 10.21
CA ALA A 53 0.05 5.64 10.07
C ALA A 53 -1.43 5.27 9.87
N ASP A 54 -2.35 6.09 10.38
CA ASP A 54 -3.76 5.96 9.99
C ASP A 54 -3.93 6.31 8.52
N ASN A 55 -4.78 5.57 7.83
CA ASN A 55 -5.17 5.88 6.46
C ASN A 55 -6.47 6.72 6.51
N PRO A 56 -6.40 8.05 6.28
CA PRO A 56 -7.57 8.92 6.31
C PRO A 56 -8.56 8.64 5.16
N SER A 57 -8.10 8.01 4.07
CA SER A 57 -8.93 7.65 2.91
C SER A 57 -9.79 6.40 3.17
N SER A 58 -9.52 5.66 4.24
CA SER A 58 -10.32 4.50 4.63
C SER A 58 -11.70 4.92 5.14
N LYS A 59 -12.76 4.37 4.53
CA LYS A 59 -14.16 4.57 4.93
C LYS A 59 -14.59 3.73 6.14
N LEU A 60 -13.72 2.86 6.64
CA LEU A 60 -14.00 2.02 7.81
C LEU A 60 -14.05 2.88 9.09
N ASP A 61 -15.00 2.57 9.96
CA ASP A 61 -15.06 3.17 11.29
C ASP A 61 -13.90 2.71 12.16
N VAL A 62 -13.61 3.47 13.21
CA VAL A 62 -12.47 3.24 14.13
C VAL A 62 -12.56 1.86 14.80
N SER A 63 -13.76 1.37 15.13
CA SER A 63 -13.93 0.06 15.75
C SER A 63 -13.47 -1.04 14.81
N THR A 64 -13.91 -0.97 13.55
CA THR A 64 -13.52 -1.93 12.51
C THR A 64 -12.02 -1.87 12.22
N LYS A 65 -11.46 -0.66 12.07
CA LYS A 65 -10.00 -0.48 11.88
C LYS A 65 -9.19 -1.08 13.03
N LEU A 66 -9.60 -0.86 14.27
CA LEU A 66 -8.95 -1.42 15.46
C LEU A 66 -9.05 -2.95 15.49
N GLY A 67 -10.21 -3.52 15.14
CA GLY A 67 -10.39 -4.97 15.07
C GLY A 67 -9.45 -5.61 14.04
N LEU A 68 -9.39 -5.06 12.84
CA LEU A 68 -8.49 -5.52 11.78
C LEU A 68 -7.02 -5.41 12.19
N LEU A 69 -6.62 -4.30 12.81
CA LEU A 69 -5.25 -4.12 13.27
C LEU A 69 -4.87 -5.13 14.35
N LYS A 70 -5.74 -5.38 15.33
CA LYS A 70 -5.47 -6.40 16.36
C LYS A 70 -5.34 -7.79 15.77
N SER A 71 -6.25 -8.17 14.89
CA SER A 71 -6.20 -9.46 14.20
C SER A 71 -4.92 -9.61 13.38
N ARG A 72 -4.49 -8.55 12.68
CA ARG A 72 -3.19 -8.49 11.98
C ARG A 72 -2.03 -8.72 12.94
N GLU A 73 -1.94 -7.97 14.05
CA GLU A 73 -0.82 -8.09 15.00
C GLU A 73 -0.76 -9.47 15.66
N GLU A 74 -1.91 -10.04 16.02
CA GLU A 74 -2.01 -11.40 16.57
C GLU A 74 -1.56 -12.44 15.53
N GLY A 75 -1.96 -12.29 14.27
CA GLY A 75 -1.52 -13.14 13.17
C GLY A 75 0.00 -13.09 12.96
N TRP A 76 0.60 -11.90 12.97
CA TRP A 76 2.06 -11.75 12.85
C TRP A 76 2.81 -12.32 14.06
N ALA A 77 2.32 -12.09 15.28
CA ALA A 77 2.95 -12.60 16.49
C ALA A 77 2.91 -14.14 16.54
N GLY A 78 1.84 -14.76 16.04
CA GLY A 78 1.68 -16.21 16.00
C GLY A 78 2.12 -16.90 14.71
N LEU A 79 2.50 -16.14 13.68
CA LEU A 79 2.64 -16.62 12.30
C LEU A 79 1.41 -17.43 11.84
N SER A 80 0.23 -17.01 12.30
CA SER A 80 -1.05 -17.65 12.02
C SER A 80 -1.78 -16.84 10.97
N PHE A 81 -1.90 -17.38 9.77
CA PHE A 81 -2.63 -16.77 8.66
C PHE A 81 -4.01 -17.40 8.56
N ASP A 82 -5.05 -16.59 8.41
CA ASP A 82 -6.44 -17.08 8.35
C ASP A 82 -6.68 -18.05 7.18
N TRP A 83 -5.97 -17.83 6.08
CA TRP A 83 -6.05 -18.67 4.88
C TRP A 83 -4.81 -18.49 4.00
N CYS A 84 -4.62 -19.45 3.09
CA CYS A 84 -3.62 -19.41 2.03
C CYS A 84 -4.29 -19.78 0.71
N ARG A 85 -3.89 -19.09 -0.38
CA ARG A 85 -4.41 -19.33 -1.73
C ARG A 85 -3.27 -19.28 -2.73
N THR A 86 -3.23 -20.27 -3.61
CA THR A 86 -2.36 -20.25 -4.78
C THR A 86 -3.08 -19.56 -5.93
N VAL A 87 -2.47 -18.51 -6.49
CA VAL A 87 -2.93 -17.86 -7.71
C VAL A 87 -2.13 -18.43 -8.88
N LYS A 88 -2.84 -18.93 -9.89
CA LYS A 88 -2.19 -19.40 -11.12
C LYS A 88 -1.73 -18.19 -11.94
N VAL A 89 -0.48 -18.22 -12.36
CA VAL A 89 0.09 -17.28 -13.33
C VAL A 89 -0.17 -17.87 -14.72
N GLU A 90 -0.90 -17.14 -15.56
CA GLU A 90 -1.32 -17.62 -16.89
C GLU A 90 -0.37 -17.21 -18.03
N HIS A 91 0.75 -16.57 -17.70
CA HIS A 91 1.78 -16.11 -18.64
C HIS A 91 3.18 -16.57 -18.19
N GLU A 92 4.17 -16.41 -19.06
CA GLU A 92 5.56 -16.70 -18.72
C GLU A 92 6.16 -15.56 -17.90
N ALA A 93 6.38 -15.81 -16.61
CA ALA A 93 6.86 -14.80 -15.67
C ALA A 93 8.30 -14.37 -15.99
N SER A 94 8.52 -13.06 -16.05
CA SER A 94 9.86 -12.46 -16.03
C SER A 94 10.38 -12.32 -14.59
N ASN A 95 11.62 -11.83 -14.45
CA ASN A 95 12.20 -11.50 -13.15
C ASN A 95 11.72 -10.14 -12.59
N CYS A 96 10.92 -9.39 -13.36
CA CYS A 96 10.42 -8.07 -12.99
C CYS A 96 9.12 -8.22 -12.20
N LEU A 97 9.16 -7.95 -10.90
CA LEU A 97 8.05 -8.11 -9.98
C LEU A 97 8.01 -6.96 -8.98
N ASP A 98 6.81 -6.52 -8.64
CA ASP A 98 6.58 -5.55 -7.57
C ASP A 98 5.25 -5.87 -6.86
N LEU A 99 5.14 -5.47 -5.59
CA LEU A 99 3.94 -5.56 -4.77
C LEU A 99 3.77 -4.26 -3.99
N THR A 100 2.87 -3.41 -4.46
CA THR A 100 2.61 -2.08 -3.86
C THR A 100 1.11 -1.83 -3.80
N GLY A 101 0.61 -1.17 -2.74
CA GLY A 101 -0.80 -0.80 -2.61
C GLY A 101 -1.79 -1.98 -2.63
N GLY A 102 -1.34 -3.18 -2.25
CA GLY A 102 -2.14 -4.40 -2.37
C GLY A 102 -2.35 -4.88 -3.81
N VAL A 103 -1.50 -4.45 -4.75
CA VAL A 103 -1.51 -4.89 -6.14
C VAL A 103 -0.22 -5.63 -6.44
N TYR A 104 -0.37 -6.87 -6.89
CA TYR A 104 0.73 -7.70 -7.36
C TYR A 104 0.94 -7.44 -8.85
N VAL A 105 2.18 -7.14 -9.25
CA VAL A 105 2.56 -6.81 -10.62
C VAL A 105 3.73 -7.69 -11.05
N LEU A 106 3.64 -8.24 -12.26
CA LEU A 106 4.61 -9.18 -12.81
C LEU A 106 4.79 -8.93 -14.31
N GLY A 107 6.03 -8.78 -14.76
CA GLY A 107 6.35 -8.67 -16.19
C GLY A 107 6.29 -10.03 -16.89
N ASN A 108 6.00 -10.05 -18.18
CA ASN A 108 6.04 -11.22 -19.03
C ASN A 108 7.42 -11.36 -19.72
N ALA A 109 7.99 -12.56 -19.75
CA ALA A 109 9.31 -12.81 -20.30
C ALA A 109 9.33 -12.95 -21.84
N ILE A 110 8.19 -13.31 -22.44
CA ILE A 110 8.07 -13.51 -23.89
C ILE A 110 7.43 -12.30 -24.56
N GLU A 111 6.35 -11.81 -23.97
CA GLU A 111 5.59 -10.69 -24.52
C GLU A 111 5.98 -9.40 -23.81
N ASN A 112 5.97 -8.28 -24.53
CA ASN A 112 6.20 -6.96 -23.98
C ASN A 112 4.96 -6.49 -23.19
N SER A 113 4.62 -7.19 -22.12
CA SER A 113 3.45 -6.91 -21.31
C SER A 113 3.69 -7.07 -19.82
N ILE A 114 2.93 -6.30 -19.05
CA ILE A 114 2.88 -6.38 -17.58
C ILE A 114 1.52 -6.92 -17.20
N HIS A 115 1.50 -7.92 -16.34
CA HIS A 115 0.29 -8.48 -15.77
C HIS A 115 0.17 -8.09 -14.30
N TYR A 116 -1.04 -7.80 -13.86
CA TYR A 116 -1.27 -7.44 -12.46
C TYR A 116 -2.65 -7.88 -11.97
N PHE A 117 -2.79 -8.00 -10.66
CA PHE A 117 -4.09 -8.16 -10.01
C PHE A 117 -4.07 -7.55 -8.61
N LYS A 118 -5.24 -7.16 -8.12
CA LYS A 118 -5.40 -6.74 -6.72
C LYS A 118 -5.44 -7.96 -5.81
N LEU A 119 -4.63 -7.96 -4.76
CA LEU A 119 -4.61 -9.03 -3.77
C LEU A 119 -6.02 -9.22 -3.18
N PRO A 120 -6.50 -10.47 -3.07
CA PRO A 120 -7.77 -10.76 -2.43
C PRO A 120 -7.69 -10.43 -0.93
N SER A 121 -8.70 -9.73 -0.42
CA SER A 121 -8.83 -9.43 1.02
C SER A 121 -9.44 -10.63 1.76
N THR A 122 -10.24 -11.43 1.07
CA THR A 122 -10.87 -12.64 1.59
C THR A 122 -10.59 -13.85 0.69
N LYS A 123 -10.78 -15.06 1.24
CA LYS A 123 -10.56 -16.32 0.51
C LYS A 123 -11.38 -16.41 -0.78
N ASP A 124 -12.60 -15.88 -0.76
CA ASP A 124 -13.60 -16.02 -1.82
C ASP A 124 -13.56 -14.88 -2.84
N ASP A 125 -12.76 -13.83 -2.60
CA ASP A 125 -12.61 -12.71 -3.53
C ASP A 125 -12.07 -13.22 -4.89
N PRO A 126 -12.65 -12.80 -6.03
CA PRO A 126 -12.14 -13.21 -7.32
C PRO A 126 -10.74 -12.62 -7.57
N VAL A 127 -9.88 -13.39 -8.22
CA VAL A 127 -8.59 -12.90 -8.72
C VAL A 127 -8.73 -12.72 -10.22
N GLN A 128 -8.56 -11.49 -10.69
CA GLN A 128 -8.67 -11.13 -12.10
C GLN A 128 -7.37 -10.47 -12.55
N TRP A 129 -6.67 -11.16 -13.46
CA TRP A 129 -5.48 -10.60 -14.11
C TRP A 129 -5.89 -9.50 -15.08
N SER A 130 -5.23 -8.36 -14.96
CA SER A 130 -5.24 -7.25 -15.90
C SER A 130 -3.88 -7.17 -16.59
N ARG A 131 -3.81 -6.41 -17.68
CA ARG A 131 -2.64 -6.37 -18.57
C ARG A 131 -2.37 -4.97 -19.09
N ILE A 132 -1.09 -4.60 -19.16
CA ILE A 132 -0.58 -3.40 -19.85
C ILE A 132 0.38 -3.86 -20.94
N ASP A 133 0.09 -3.51 -22.18
CA ASP A 133 0.96 -3.80 -23.33
C ASP A 133 1.92 -2.63 -23.63
N MET A 134 3.13 -3.01 -24.03
CA MET A 134 4.22 -2.13 -24.41
C MET A 134 4.76 -2.51 -25.79
N ASP A 135 5.28 -1.51 -26.52
CA ASP A 135 5.85 -1.72 -27.85
C ASP A 135 7.30 -2.25 -27.79
N HIS A 136 7.93 -2.16 -26.62
CA HIS A 136 9.36 -2.38 -26.41
C HIS A 136 9.59 -3.35 -25.25
N THR A 137 10.76 -3.99 -25.24
CA THR A 137 11.14 -4.94 -24.21
C THR A 137 11.11 -4.26 -22.86
N ILE A 138 10.45 -4.89 -21.88
CA ILE A 138 10.29 -4.33 -20.54
C ILE A 138 11.46 -4.83 -19.68
N ASP A 139 12.32 -3.91 -19.28
CA ASP A 139 13.49 -4.24 -18.45
C ASP A 139 13.16 -4.16 -16.96
N ASN A 140 12.28 -3.22 -16.57
CA ASN A 140 11.82 -3.06 -15.18
C ASN A 140 10.60 -2.13 -15.09
N PHE A 141 10.00 -2.02 -13.91
CA PHE A 141 9.00 -1.00 -13.59
C PHE A 141 9.05 -0.62 -12.11
N GLY A 142 8.51 0.56 -11.78
CA GLY A 142 8.30 1.01 -10.41
C GLY A 142 6.91 1.59 -10.22
N LEU A 143 6.37 1.47 -9.01
CA LEU A 143 4.98 1.81 -8.68
C LEU A 143 4.89 2.95 -7.65
N SER A 144 3.89 3.81 -7.81
CA SER A 144 3.39 4.72 -6.77
C SER A 144 1.87 4.82 -6.94
N LEU A 145 1.18 3.81 -6.41
CA LEU A 145 -0.25 3.61 -6.66
C LEU A 145 -1.12 4.49 -5.76
N ASP A 146 -0.83 4.53 -4.46
CA ASP A 146 -1.69 5.21 -3.48
C ASP A 146 -1.59 6.74 -3.59
N GLU A 147 -0.39 7.27 -3.88
CA GLU A 147 -0.16 8.72 -3.96
C GLU A 147 -0.46 9.29 -5.35
N HIS A 148 -0.15 8.53 -6.40
CA HIS A 148 -0.10 9.07 -7.76
C HIS A 148 -0.83 8.23 -8.80
N ASP A 149 -1.30 7.02 -8.49
CA ASP A 149 -1.84 6.11 -9.51
C ASP A 149 -0.85 5.96 -10.70
N LEU A 150 0.44 5.81 -10.39
CA LEU A 150 1.55 5.84 -11.33
C LEU A 150 2.24 4.49 -11.45
N ILE A 151 2.56 4.11 -12.69
CA ILE A 151 3.57 3.11 -13.03
C ILE A 151 4.60 3.74 -13.97
N ALA A 152 5.88 3.64 -13.60
CA ALA A 152 7.01 4.02 -14.44
C ALA A 152 7.61 2.75 -15.04
N ILE A 153 7.55 2.58 -16.36
CA ILE A 153 7.99 1.38 -17.05
C ILE A 153 9.29 1.68 -17.79
N LEU A 154 10.36 0.98 -17.44
CA LEU A 154 11.64 1.02 -18.16
C LEU A 154 11.59 0.02 -19.30
N THR A 155 11.84 0.51 -20.51
CA THR A 155 11.93 -0.32 -21.71
C THR A 155 13.21 -0.09 -22.47
N SER A 156 13.67 -1.11 -23.20
CA SER A 156 14.79 -1.03 -24.13
C SER A 156 14.36 -1.32 -25.57
N LYS A 157 15.06 -0.67 -26.51
CA LYS A 157 15.02 -1.03 -27.92
C LYS A 157 16.39 -0.83 -28.56
N GLN A 158 16.68 -1.64 -29.56
CA GLN A 158 17.92 -1.53 -30.30
C GLN A 158 18.01 -0.19 -31.04
N HIS A 159 19.18 0.45 -31.00
CA HIS A 159 19.42 1.68 -31.74
C HIS A 159 19.40 1.40 -33.26
N PRO A 160 18.65 2.19 -34.06
CA PRO A 160 18.39 1.88 -35.47
C PRO A 160 19.65 1.89 -36.35
N LEU A 161 20.71 2.58 -35.92
CA LEU A 161 21.97 2.72 -36.67
C LEU A 161 23.18 2.09 -35.98
N GLN A 162 23.04 1.60 -34.75
CA GLN A 162 24.16 1.11 -33.94
C GLN A 162 23.73 -0.17 -33.23
N ALA A 163 24.08 -1.32 -33.79
CA ALA A 163 23.56 -2.61 -33.35
C ALA A 163 23.93 -3.00 -31.90
N GLU A 164 24.98 -2.39 -31.34
CA GLU A 164 25.48 -2.66 -29.98
C GLU A 164 25.01 -1.62 -28.93
N VAL A 165 24.15 -0.68 -29.32
CA VAL A 165 23.63 0.35 -28.42
C VAL A 165 22.14 0.17 -28.27
N ASP A 166 21.69 0.02 -27.02
CA ASP A 166 20.27 0.05 -26.68
C ASP A 166 19.87 1.46 -26.27
N ILE A 167 18.68 1.87 -26.68
CA ILE A 167 18.02 3.09 -26.23
C ILE A 167 17.08 2.69 -25.10
N TYR A 168 17.27 3.29 -23.94
CA TYR A 168 16.40 3.08 -22.80
C TYR A 168 15.34 4.19 -22.73
N GLU A 169 14.12 3.81 -22.37
CA GLU A 169 12.99 4.71 -22.28
C GLU A 169 12.23 4.45 -20.97
N ILE A 170 11.84 5.52 -20.27
CA ILE A 170 10.92 5.44 -19.13
C ILE A 170 9.56 5.98 -19.56
N HIS A 171 8.55 5.13 -19.49
CA HIS A 171 7.15 5.46 -19.77
C HIS A 171 6.41 5.71 -18.46
N LEU A 172 5.97 6.94 -18.22
CA LEU A 172 5.14 7.32 -17.08
C LEU A 172 3.67 7.18 -17.44
N ARG A 173 3.02 6.13 -16.93
CA ARG A 173 1.62 5.81 -17.21
C ARG A 173 0.78 5.89 -15.96
N GLN A 174 -0.46 6.30 -16.12
CA GLN A 174 -1.47 6.15 -15.09
C GLN A 174 -1.84 4.67 -14.98
N PHE A 175 -1.65 4.08 -13.79
CA PHE A 175 -1.81 2.66 -13.58
C PHE A 175 -3.24 2.19 -13.83
N SER A 176 -4.23 2.90 -13.29
CA SER A 176 -5.65 2.54 -13.44
C SER A 176 -6.17 2.58 -14.88
N THR A 177 -5.53 3.33 -15.79
CA THR A 177 -6.00 3.50 -17.17
C THR A 177 -5.03 2.97 -18.23
N GLY A 178 -3.78 2.72 -17.87
CA GLY A 178 -2.70 2.36 -18.81
C GLY A 178 -2.27 3.46 -19.77
N LYS A 179 -2.85 4.67 -19.67
CA LYS A 179 -2.58 5.83 -20.54
C LYS A 179 -1.41 6.67 -20.01
N PRO A 180 -0.83 7.59 -20.81
CA PRO A 180 0.13 8.57 -20.32
C PRO A 180 -0.36 9.26 -19.05
N HIS A 181 0.51 9.34 -18.04
CA HIS A 181 0.12 9.86 -16.73
C HIS A 181 -0.31 11.34 -16.83
N PRO A 182 -1.49 11.75 -16.32
CA PRO A 182 -2.05 13.07 -16.56
C PRO A 182 -1.23 14.22 -15.95
N LEU A 183 -0.45 13.95 -14.90
CA LEU A 183 0.43 14.93 -14.27
C LEU A 183 1.85 14.95 -14.86
N ALA A 184 2.21 14.02 -15.75
CA ALA A 184 3.53 13.99 -16.35
C ALA A 184 3.61 15.02 -17.49
N GLN A 185 4.51 16.00 -17.36
CA GLN A 185 4.78 16.95 -18.45
C GLN A 185 5.42 16.26 -19.67
N LEU A 186 6.28 15.27 -19.40
CA LEU A 186 6.92 14.41 -20.38
C LEU A 186 6.63 12.95 -20.00
N PRO A 187 5.62 12.31 -20.60
CA PRO A 187 5.24 10.94 -20.28
C PRO A 187 6.25 9.89 -20.76
N LEU A 188 7.17 10.29 -21.64
CA LEU A 188 8.25 9.45 -22.17
C LEU A 188 9.58 10.18 -21.95
N LEU A 189 10.48 9.52 -21.23
CA LEU A 189 11.84 10.00 -21.01
C LEU A 189 12.81 9.07 -21.75
N VAL A 190 13.57 9.61 -22.70
CA VAL A 190 14.62 8.86 -23.41
C VAL A 190 15.93 9.03 -22.65
N LEU A 191 16.56 7.92 -22.28
CA LEU A 191 17.87 7.86 -21.65
C LEU A 191 18.89 7.53 -22.75
N LEU A 192 19.78 8.49 -23.03
CA LEU A 192 20.87 8.37 -24.00
C LEU A 192 22.19 8.04 -23.31
#